data_AF-A0A7W6G4Q2-F1
#
_entry.id   AF-A0A7W6G4Q2-F1
#
_cell.length_a   1.000
_cell.length_b   1.000
_cell.length_c   1.000
_cell.angle_alpha   90.00
_cell.angle_beta   90.00
_cell.angle_gamma   90.00
#
_symmetry.space_group_name_H-M   'P 1'
#
loop_
_entity.id
_entity.type
_entity.pdbx_description
1 polymer ?
#
loop_
_entity_poly.entity_id
_entity_poly.type
_entity_poly.pdbx_seq_one_letter_code
_entity_poly.pdbx_strand_id
1 'polypeptide(L)'
;MIALAAGFGSGAMAAPVASTYLVTCGDQTCLMVRGHRGQREDAVAINGHRVAVEGGRDWRLRLPMTTLRAWSAPYARSLAIATGESAEREVSLPIGLLGHTTDLAALEVRVR
;
A
#
# COMPACT_ATOMS: atom_id res chain seq x y z
N MET A 1 49.88 -21.60 8.02
CA MET A 1 48.48 -21.59 8.48
C MET A 1 47.75 -20.49 7.73
N ILE A 2 46.82 -20.85 6.84
CA ILE A 2 46.03 -19.90 6.05
C ILE A 2 44.75 -19.61 6.85
N ALA A 3 44.57 -18.37 7.27
CA ALA A 3 43.35 -17.93 7.94
C ALA A 3 42.31 -17.52 6.89
N LEU A 4 41.23 -18.30 6.76
CA LEU A 4 40.04 -17.93 6.00
C LEU A 4 39.23 -16.92 6.82
N ALA A 5 39.19 -15.65 6.40
CA ALA A 5 38.25 -14.67 6.94
C ALA A 5 36.88 -14.90 6.30
N ALA A 6 35.93 -15.45 7.07
CA ALA A 6 34.54 -15.56 6.65
C ALA A 6 33.90 -14.16 6.61
N GLY A 7 33.57 -13.68 5.41
CA GLY A 7 32.79 -12.46 5.23
C GLY A 7 31.36 -12.69 5.70
N PHE A 8 30.94 -11.99 6.76
CA PHE A 8 29.54 -11.91 7.17
C PHE A 8 28.79 -11.08 6.12
N GLY A 9 28.15 -11.75 5.17
CA GLY A 9 27.15 -11.11 4.32
C GLY A 9 26.01 -10.59 5.19
N SER A 10 25.82 -9.27 5.24
CA SER A 10 24.61 -8.69 5.82
C SER A 10 23.43 -9.16 4.99
N GLY A 11 22.66 -10.11 5.52
CA GLY A 11 21.37 -10.48 4.94
C GLY A 11 20.48 -9.25 4.94
N ALA A 12 20.14 -8.74 3.75
CA ALA A 12 19.09 -7.76 3.59
C ALA A 12 17.77 -8.43 3.96
N MET A 13 17.36 -8.32 5.23
CA MET A 13 16.01 -8.67 5.65
C MET A 13 15.06 -7.75 4.90
N ALA A 14 14.33 -8.31 3.93
CA ALA A 14 13.31 -7.56 3.19
C ALA A 14 12.33 -6.97 4.21
N ALA A 15 12.21 -5.64 4.23
CA ALA A 15 11.29 -4.97 5.13
C ALA A 15 9.86 -5.50 4.86
N PRO A 16 9.01 -5.63 5.90
CA PRO A 16 7.61 -6.03 5.71
C PRO A 16 6.97 -5.15 4.64
N VAL A 17 6.60 -5.75 3.52
CA VAL A 17 6.02 -5.01 2.41
C VAL A 17 4.61 -4.59 2.82
N ALA A 18 4.31 -3.30 2.68
CA ALA A 18 2.95 -2.82 2.87
C ALA A 18 2.03 -3.47 1.82
N SER A 19 0.75 -3.61 2.16
CA SER A 19 -0.24 -4.32 1.34
C SER A 19 -1.52 -3.53 1.23
N THR A 20 -2.21 -3.70 0.10
CA THR A 20 -3.47 -3.03 -0.18
C THR A 20 -4.53 -4.01 -0.66
N TYR A 21 -5.77 -3.80 -0.25
CA TYR A 21 -6.92 -4.58 -0.71
C TYR A 21 -8.23 -3.83 -0.46
N LEU A 22 -9.28 -4.14 -1.21
CA LEU A 22 -10.59 -3.49 -1.05
C LEU A 22 -11.36 -4.08 0.13
N VAL A 23 -12.05 -3.21 0.85
CA VAL A 23 -12.96 -3.56 1.95
C VAL A 23 -14.21 -2.70 1.88
N THR A 24 -15.28 -3.14 2.55
CA THR A 24 -16.45 -2.32 2.84
C THR A 24 -16.18 -1.45 4.07
N CYS A 25 -16.63 -0.19 4.04
CA CYS A 25 -16.50 0.77 5.13
C CYS A 25 -17.80 1.59 5.27
N GLY A 26 -18.81 1.00 5.91
CA GLY A 26 -20.18 1.51 5.86
C GLY A 26 -20.79 1.26 4.49
N ASP A 27 -21.44 2.26 3.92
CA ASP A 27 -22.13 2.18 2.63
C ASP A 27 -21.22 2.41 1.41
N GLN A 28 -19.91 2.39 1.61
CA GLN A 28 -18.90 2.70 0.59
C GLN A 28 -17.77 1.67 0.58
N THR A 29 -17.06 1.63 -0.54
CA THR A 29 -15.81 0.87 -0.69
C THR A 29 -14.65 1.73 -0.19
N CYS A 30 -13.73 1.12 0.56
CA CYS A 30 -12.45 1.71 0.93
C CYS A 30 -11.31 0.83 0.46
N LEU A 31 -10.15 1.45 0.24
CA LEU A 31 -8.89 0.74 0.20
C LEU A 31 -8.40 0.54 1.63
N MET A 32 -8.24 -0.71 2.06
CA MET A 32 -7.46 -1.02 3.25
C MET A 32 -5.98 -0.98 2.89
N VAL A 33 -5.21 -0.21 3.65
CA VAL A 33 -3.74 -0.16 3.55
C VAL A 33 -3.18 -0.69 4.86
N ARG A 34 -2.27 -1.64 4.79
CA ARG A 34 -1.52 -2.16 5.94
C ARG A 34 -0.04 -1.93 5.73
N GLY A 35 0.68 -1.64 6.81
CA GLY A 35 2.12 -1.46 6.74
C GLY A 35 2.78 -1.60 8.11
N HIS A 36 4.09 -1.36 8.10
CA HIS A 36 4.94 -1.37 9.28
C HIS A 36 5.74 -0.06 9.36
N ARG A 37 5.99 0.42 10.57
CA ARG A 37 6.85 1.59 10.86
C ARG A 37 7.86 1.26 11.96
N GLY A 38 8.95 2.03 12.02
CA GLY A 38 10.04 1.82 12.98
C GLY A 38 9.56 1.92 14.42
N GLN A 39 8.93 3.04 14.77
CA GLN A 39 8.35 3.34 16.07
C GLN A 39 6.88 3.72 15.96
N ARG A 40 6.12 3.57 17.05
CA ARG A 40 4.68 3.89 17.06
C ARG A 40 4.41 5.37 16.82
N GLU A 41 5.38 6.21 17.10
CA GLU A 41 5.29 7.66 17.00
C GLU A 41 5.64 8.14 15.58
N ASP A 42 6.24 7.28 14.75
CA ASP A 42 6.58 7.62 13.37
C ASP A 42 5.32 7.94 12.58
N ALA A 43 5.30 9.14 12.01
CA ALA A 43 4.20 9.58 11.16
C ALA A 43 4.11 8.70 9.91
N VAL A 44 2.90 8.42 9.46
CA VAL A 44 2.64 7.71 8.20
C VAL A 44 2.08 8.72 7.20
N ALA A 45 2.61 8.71 5.98
CA ALA A 45 2.08 9.49 4.87
C ALA A 45 1.75 8.60 3.67
N ILE A 46 0.66 8.92 2.98
CA ILE A 46 0.19 8.25 1.77
C ILE A 46 0.16 9.29 0.65
N ASN A 47 0.92 9.09 -0.43
CA ASN A 47 1.12 10.07 -1.51
C ASN A 47 1.45 11.48 -0.97
N GLY A 48 2.31 11.57 0.03
CA GLY A 48 2.67 12.84 0.70
C GLY A 48 1.63 13.38 1.71
N HIS A 49 0.45 12.77 1.84
CA HIS A 49 -0.55 13.19 2.83
C HIS A 49 -0.37 12.46 4.15
N ARG A 50 -0.11 13.18 5.24
CA ARG A 50 -0.03 12.60 6.59
C ARG A 50 -1.41 12.07 7.02
N VAL A 51 -1.43 10.83 7.51
CA VAL A 51 -2.66 10.12 7.88
C VAL A 51 -2.60 9.60 9.31
N ALA A 52 -3.77 9.55 9.96
CA ALA A 52 -3.94 8.77 11.19
C ALA A 52 -4.10 7.29 10.83
N VAL A 53 -3.49 6.42 11.62
CA VAL A 53 -3.55 4.96 11.42
C VAL A 53 -4.00 4.26 12.70
N GLU A 54 -4.68 3.14 12.55
CA GLU A 54 -4.99 2.24 13.66
C GLU A 54 -3.80 1.30 13.90
N GLY A 55 -3.39 1.14 15.16
CA GLY A 55 -2.34 0.21 15.56
C GLY A 55 -1.07 0.88 16.09
N GLY A 56 -0.01 0.07 16.19
CA GLY A 56 1.29 0.44 16.75
C GLY A 56 2.34 0.52 15.64
N ARG A 57 3.39 -0.28 15.74
CA ARG A 57 4.37 -0.46 14.67
C ARG A 57 3.77 -1.13 13.44
N ASP A 58 2.96 -2.17 13.65
CA ASP A 58 2.04 -2.67 12.63
C ASP A 58 0.77 -1.84 12.66
N TRP A 59 0.41 -1.32 11.50
CA TRP A 59 -0.68 -0.36 11.38
C TRP A 59 -1.55 -0.64 10.17
N ARG A 60 -2.77 -0.10 10.23
CA ARG A 60 -3.74 -0.14 9.14
C ARG A 60 -4.53 1.15 9.03
N LEU A 61 -5.03 1.41 7.83
CA LEU A 61 -5.89 2.55 7.51
C LEU A 61 -6.93 2.11 6.49
N ARG A 62 -8.17 2.60 6.65
CA ARG A 62 -9.18 2.55 5.59
C ARG A 62 -9.22 3.91 4.90
N LEU A 63 -8.92 3.93 3.61
CA LEU A 63 -8.96 5.12 2.78
C LEU A 63 -10.21 5.07 1.89
N PRO A 64 -11.17 5.99 2.06
CA PRO A 64 -12.32 6.11 1.16
C PRO A 64 -11.89 6.24 -0.30
N MET A 65 -12.64 5.64 -1.21
CA MET A 65 -12.29 5.71 -2.64
C MET A 65 -12.27 7.13 -3.20
N THR A 66 -13.08 8.02 -2.66
CA THR A 66 -13.10 9.45 -3.02
C THR A 66 -11.78 10.13 -2.64
N THR A 67 -11.29 9.90 -1.43
CA THR A 67 -10.00 10.41 -0.94
C THR A 67 -8.84 9.84 -1.75
N LEU A 68 -8.85 8.52 -1.99
CA LEU A 68 -7.81 7.87 -2.80
C LEU A 68 -7.73 8.49 -4.21
N ARG A 69 -8.88 8.68 -4.88
CA ARG A 69 -8.90 9.33 -6.20
C ARG A 69 -8.39 10.76 -6.18
N ALA A 70 -8.65 11.51 -5.12
CA ALA A 70 -8.19 12.89 -4.97
C ALA A 70 -6.68 13.00 -4.72
N TRP A 71 -6.08 11.99 -4.08
CA TRP A 71 -4.65 11.99 -3.72
C TRP A 71 -3.76 11.25 -4.72
N SER A 72 -4.35 10.56 -5.69
CA SER A 72 -3.62 9.80 -6.70
C SER A 72 -3.54 10.56 -8.02
N ALA A 73 -2.41 10.39 -8.71
CA ALA A 73 -2.35 10.74 -10.13
C ALA A 73 -3.40 9.91 -10.91
N PRO A 74 -3.91 10.44 -12.04
CA PRO A 74 -4.80 9.68 -12.91
C PRO A 74 -4.19 8.31 -13.27
N TYR A 75 -4.99 7.25 -13.12
CA TYR A 75 -4.59 5.86 -13.43
C TYR A 75 -3.41 5.31 -12.62
N ALA A 76 -3.12 5.89 -11.45
CA ALA A 76 -2.08 5.38 -10.56
C ALA A 76 -2.27 3.88 -10.29
N ARG A 77 -1.16 3.13 -10.40
CA ARG A 77 -1.10 1.68 -10.16
C ARG A 77 -0.47 1.34 -8.81
N SER A 78 0.07 2.34 -8.14
CA SER A 78 0.73 2.24 -6.86
C SER A 78 0.34 3.41 -5.96
N LEU A 79 0.60 3.22 -4.67
CA LEU A 79 0.57 4.24 -3.63
C LEU A 79 1.98 4.44 -3.08
N ALA A 80 2.37 5.69 -2.95
CA ALA A 80 3.56 6.09 -2.23
C ALA A 80 3.28 6.06 -0.72
N ILE A 81 4.13 5.38 0.05
CA ILE A 81 4.02 5.31 1.50
C ILE A 81 5.35 5.74 2.12
N ALA A 82 5.31 6.74 3.00
CA ALA A 82 6.44 7.17 3.82
C ALA A 82 6.14 6.96 5.31
N THR A 83 7.16 6.57 6.08
CA THR A 83 7.06 6.36 7.53
C THR A 83 8.24 7.01 8.25
N GLY A 84 7.98 8.01 9.09
CA GLY A 84 9.03 8.81 9.74
C GLY A 84 10.01 9.38 8.70
N GLU A 85 11.31 9.21 8.95
CA GLU A 85 12.40 9.62 8.03
C GLU A 85 12.76 8.52 7.00
N SER A 86 11.97 7.46 6.88
CA SER A 86 12.24 6.40 5.91
C SER A 86 11.97 6.88 4.49
N ALA A 87 12.79 6.41 3.55
CA ALA A 87 12.53 6.62 2.13
C ALA A 87 11.13 6.12 1.74
N GLU A 88 10.48 6.87 0.85
CA GLU A 88 9.17 6.53 0.32
C GLU A 88 9.22 5.19 -0.44
N ARG A 89 8.17 4.39 -0.27
CA ARG A 89 8.03 3.08 -0.90
C ARG A 89 6.74 3.02 -1.70
N GLU A 90 6.82 2.49 -2.91
CA GLU A 90 5.63 2.22 -3.71
C GLU A 90 5.00 0.87 -3.34
N VAL A 91 3.69 0.88 -3.21
CA VAL A 91 2.88 -0.32 -2.96
C VAL A 91 1.84 -0.45 -4.05
N SER A 92 1.76 -1.61 -4.68
CA SER A 92 0.78 -1.86 -5.74
C SER A 92 -0.65 -1.70 -5.22
N LEU A 93 -1.49 -1.08 -6.05
CA LEU A 93 -2.93 -1.05 -5.88
C LEU A 93 -3.58 -2.31 -6.48
N PRO A 94 -4.78 -2.69 -6.02
CA PRO A 94 -5.60 -3.70 -6.70
C PRO A 94 -5.77 -3.34 -8.19
N ILE A 95 -5.72 -4.36 -9.03
CA ILE A 95 -5.81 -4.20 -10.48
C ILE A 95 -7.11 -3.48 -10.84
N GLY A 96 -7.01 -2.48 -11.72
CA GLY A 96 -8.14 -1.72 -12.22
C GLY A 96 -8.75 -0.72 -11.23
N LEU A 97 -8.26 -0.61 -9.99
CA LEU A 97 -8.87 0.21 -8.95
C LEU A 97 -9.08 1.68 -9.36
N LEU A 98 -8.07 2.26 -9.99
CA LEU A 98 -8.09 3.64 -10.50
C LEU A 98 -8.10 3.71 -12.03
N GLY A 99 -8.48 2.60 -12.68
CA GLY A 99 -8.67 2.56 -14.13
C GLY A 99 -9.89 3.37 -14.59
N HIS A 100 -10.08 3.43 -15.91
CA HIS A 100 -11.28 4.01 -16.51
C HIS A 100 -12.54 3.22 -16.12
N THR A 101 -13.66 3.92 -15.98
CA THR A 101 -14.99 3.31 -16.15
C THR A 101 -15.18 3.02 -17.62
N THR A 102 -15.18 1.76 -18.00
CA THR A 102 -15.63 1.31 -19.32
C THR A 102 -17.10 0.97 -19.21
N ASP A 103 -17.96 1.66 -19.99
CA ASP A 103 -19.35 1.26 -20.12
C ASP A 103 -19.43 -0.04 -20.92
N LEU A 104 -19.75 -1.13 -20.25
CA LEU A 104 -19.99 -2.43 -20.88
C LEU A 104 -21.41 -2.47 -21.45
N ALA A 105 -21.52 -2.53 -22.78
CA ALA A 105 -22.82 -2.63 -23.46
C ALA A 105 -23.51 -3.98 -23.21
N ALA A 106 -22.76 -5.09 -23.11
CA ALA A 106 -23.26 -6.40 -22.69
C ALA A 106 -22.10 -7.31 -22.24
N LEU A 107 -22.33 -8.14 -21.22
CA LEU A 107 -21.46 -9.25 -20.84
C LEU A 107 -22.27 -10.56 -20.97
N GLU A 108 -22.00 -11.35 -22.00
CA GLU A 108 -22.65 -12.64 -22.18
C GLU A 108 -21.76 -13.76 -21.62
N VAL A 109 -22.23 -14.45 -20.57
CA VAL A 109 -21.56 -15.61 -19.98
C VAL A 109 -22.29 -16.87 -20.40
N ARG A 110 -21.62 -17.76 -21.14
CA ARG A 110 -22.17 -19.07 -21.52
C ARG A 110 -21.44 -20.18 -20.77
N VAL A 111 -22.21 -21.07 -20.17
CA VAL A 111 -21.73 -22.32 -19.59
C VAL A 111 -22.10 -23.44 -20.57
N ARG A 112 -21.16 -24.37 -20.81
CA ARG A 112 -21.42 -25.58 -21.60
C ARG A 112 -21.96 -26.70 -20.72
#